data_AF-A0A8T6WC11-F1
#
_entry.id   AF-A0A8T6WC11-F1
#
_cell.length_a   1.000
_cell.length_b   1.000
_cell.length_c   1.000
_cell.angle_alpha   90.00
_cell.angle_beta   90.00
_cell.angle_gamma   90.00
#
_symmetry.space_group_name_H-M   'P 1'
#
loop_
_entity.id
_entity.type
_entity.pdbx_description
1 polymer ?
#
loop_
_entity_poly.entity_id
_entity_poly.type
_entity_poly.pdbx_seq_one_letter_code
_entity_poly.pdbx_strand_id
1 'polypeptide(L)'
;MEFERNAVKTYHGFAERIEDLRTKEMFQSLAEDEAGHAAGLTEMLNKLKAGKFEVKFYCPRCGCALNFGKGPHLEDEVRCSMCGNVFRLLEKNGDYTIKEIKQ
;
A
#
# COMPACT_ATOMS: atom_id res chain seq x y z
N MET A 1 5.76 -10.61 5.58
CA MET A 1 5.10 -11.04 6.84
C MET A 1 5.93 -12.06 7.59
N GLU A 2 6.22 -13.22 7.00
CA GLU A 2 7.10 -14.21 7.64
C GLU A 2 8.53 -13.68 7.84
N PHE A 3 9.04 -12.94 6.87
CA PHE A 3 10.31 -12.22 6.96
C PHE A 3 10.39 -11.34 8.22
N GLU A 4 9.44 -10.41 8.42
CA GLU A 4 9.40 -9.54 9.59
C GLU A 4 9.33 -10.32 10.91
N ARG A 5 8.48 -11.36 10.97
CA ARG A 5 8.37 -12.21 12.18
C ARG A 5 9.67 -12.95 12.48
N ASN A 6 10.42 -13.35 11.45
CA ASN A 6 11.73 -13.97 11.61
C ASN A 6 12.79 -12.94 12.04
N ALA A 7 12.71 -11.71 11.54
CA ALA A 7 13.58 -10.61 11.97
C ALA A 7 13.37 -10.28 13.45
N VAL A 8 12.12 -10.18 13.92
CA VAL A 8 11.78 -10.01 15.36
C VAL A 8 12.47 -11.08 16.22
N LYS A 9 12.31 -12.36 15.87
CA LYS A 9 12.93 -13.48 16.61
C LYS A 9 14.46 -13.38 16.61
N THR A 10 15.04 -13.03 15.46
CA THR A 10 16.48 -12.91 15.29
C THR A 10 17.05 -11.80 16.18
N TYR A 11 16.49 -10.59 16.09
CA TYR A 11 16.97 -9.44 16.85
C TYR A 11 16.74 -9.59 18.35
N HIS A 12 15.61 -10.17 18.77
CA HIS A 12 15.39 -10.52 20.17
C HIS A 12 16.46 -11.51 20.67
N GLY A 13 16.74 -12.56 19.88
CA GLY A 13 17.78 -13.53 20.21
C GLY A 13 19.19 -12.92 20.27
N PHE A 14 19.48 -11.87 19.51
CA PHE A 14 20.73 -11.12 19.63
C PHE A 14 20.78 -10.29 20.91
N ALA A 15 19.71 -9.56 21.23
CA ALA A 15 19.62 -8.76 22.45
C ALA A 15 19.80 -9.60 23.73
N GLU A 16 19.36 -10.86 23.74
CA GLU A 16 19.52 -11.77 24.88
C GLU A 16 20.97 -12.21 25.12
N ARG A 17 21.81 -12.22 24.08
CA ARG A 17 23.18 -12.77 24.12
C ARG A 17 24.25 -11.70 24.28
N ILE A 18 23.87 -10.43 24.28
CA ILE A 18 24.78 -9.29 24.29
C ILE A 18 24.81 -8.70 25.69
N GLU A 19 26.03 -8.57 26.23
CA GLU A 19 26.28 -7.96 27.54
C GLU A 19 26.35 -6.43 27.46
N ASP A 20 26.85 -5.89 26.34
CA ASP A 20 26.91 -4.44 26.11
C ASP A 20 25.50 -3.84 26.03
N LEU A 21 25.17 -3.01 27.00
CA LEU A 21 23.82 -2.44 27.17
C LEU A 21 23.37 -1.66 25.93
N ARG A 22 24.27 -0.86 25.33
CA ARG A 22 23.92 -0.04 24.18
C ARG A 22 23.57 -0.89 22.96
N THR A 23 24.37 -1.92 22.70
CA THR A 23 24.13 -2.82 21.58
C THR A 23 22.89 -3.69 21.83
N LYS A 24 22.64 -4.09 23.08
CA LYS A 24 21.40 -4.77 23.47
C LYS A 24 20.17 -3.92 23.21
N GLU A 25 20.17 -2.67 23.67
CA GLU A 25 19.08 -1.70 23.44
C GLU A 25 18.82 -1.48 21.94
N MET A 26 19.89 -1.37 21.15
CA MET A 26 19.77 -1.27 19.70
C MET A 26 19.02 -2.48 19.10
N PHE A 27 19.39 -3.71 19.47
CA PHE A 27 18.71 -4.90 18.96
C PHE A 27 17.26 -5.03 19.47
N GLN A 28 16.98 -4.56 20.68
CA GLN A 28 15.60 -4.48 21.18
C GLN A 28 14.77 -3.50 20.33
N SER A 29 15.29 -2.30 20.07
CA SER A 29 14.63 -1.32 19.19
C SER A 29 14.36 -1.88 17.80
N LEU A 30 15.33 -2.57 17.20
CA LEU A 30 15.13 -3.22 15.89
C LEU A 30 14.03 -4.29 15.95
N ALA A 31 14.00 -5.11 17.01
CA ALA A 31 12.94 -6.10 17.16
C ALA A 31 11.54 -5.46 17.29
N GLU A 32 11.44 -4.32 17.98
CA GLU A 32 10.20 -3.55 18.11
C GLU A 32 9.76 -2.95 16.77
N ASP A 33 10.68 -2.36 16.01
CA ASP A 33 10.42 -1.82 14.68
C ASP A 33 9.85 -2.90 13.74
N GLU A 34 10.49 -4.08 13.67
CA GLU A 34 10.03 -5.18 12.82
C GLU A 34 8.69 -5.77 13.27
N ALA A 35 8.39 -5.74 14.59
CA ALA A 35 7.09 -6.11 15.10
C ALA A 35 6.01 -5.11 14.63
N GLY A 36 6.35 -3.81 14.65
CA GLY A 36 5.53 -2.75 14.08
C GLY A 36 5.28 -2.95 12.58
N HIS A 37 6.32 -3.25 11.79
CA HIS A 37 6.20 -3.55 10.36
C HIS A 37 5.28 -4.75 10.11
N ALA A 38 5.46 -5.84 10.85
CA ALA A 38 4.61 -7.03 10.74
C ALA A 38 3.13 -6.69 11.01
N ALA A 39 2.85 -5.90 12.05
CA ALA A 39 1.50 -5.47 12.39
C ALA A 39 0.89 -4.58 11.30
N GLY A 40 1.62 -3.55 10.85
CA GLY A 40 1.17 -2.60 9.82
C GLY A 40 0.87 -3.29 8.49
N LEU A 41 1.75 -4.19 8.04
CA LEU A 41 1.53 -4.98 6.82
C LEU A 41 0.32 -5.92 6.95
N THR A 42 0.13 -6.53 8.11
CA THR A 42 -1.08 -7.36 8.39
C THR A 42 -2.35 -6.52 8.24
N GLU A 43 -2.38 -5.35 8.85
CA GLU A 43 -3.52 -4.45 8.81
C GLU A 43 -3.81 -3.98 7.37
N MET A 44 -2.78 -3.61 6.63
CA MET A 44 -2.91 -3.19 5.23
C MET A 44 -3.47 -4.32 4.35
N LEU A 45 -2.96 -5.54 4.50
CA LEU A 45 -3.49 -6.71 3.79
C LEU A 45 -4.96 -6.99 4.15
N ASN A 46 -5.34 -6.84 5.42
CA ASN A 46 -6.73 -7.00 5.84
C ASN A 46 -7.64 -5.92 5.22
N LYS A 47 -7.17 -4.67 5.14
CA LYS A 47 -7.90 -3.58 4.47
C LYS A 47 -8.06 -3.84 2.96
N LEU A 48 -7.02 -4.38 2.31
CA LEU A 48 -7.06 -4.78 0.89
C LEU A 48 -8.08 -5.90 0.67
N LYS A 49 -8.02 -6.98 1.46
CA LYS A 49 -8.97 -8.10 1.40
C LYS A 49 -10.41 -7.68 1.69
N ALA A 50 -10.60 -6.71 2.56
CA ALA A 50 -11.91 -6.15 2.87
C ALA A 50 -12.44 -5.19 1.79
N GLY A 51 -11.72 -4.98 0.68
CA GLY A 51 -12.13 -4.08 -0.40
C GLY A 51 -12.29 -2.63 0.06
N LYS A 52 -11.55 -2.19 1.09
CA LYS A 52 -11.74 -0.87 1.71
C LYS A 52 -11.11 0.28 0.94
N PHE A 53 -10.22 -0.02 -0.01
CA PHE A 53 -9.51 1.00 -0.78
C PHE A 53 -10.29 1.40 -2.03
N GLU A 54 -10.31 2.71 -2.29
CA GLU A 54 -10.85 3.27 -3.52
C GLU A 54 -9.76 3.31 -4.59
N VAL A 55 -10.15 3.01 -5.83
CA VAL A 55 -9.29 3.16 -6.99
C VAL A 55 -9.39 4.59 -7.49
N LYS A 56 -8.28 5.33 -7.36
CA LYS A 56 -8.18 6.74 -7.76
C LYS A 56 -6.98 6.96 -8.65
N PHE A 57 -7.16 7.83 -9.62
CA PHE A 57 -6.08 8.32 -10.49
C PHE A 57 -6.05 9.85 -10.46
N TYR A 58 -4.93 10.42 -10.91
CA TYR A 58 -4.88 11.85 -11.22
C TYR A 58 -5.11 12.04 -12.72
N CYS A 59 -5.99 12.97 -13.07
CA CYS A 59 -6.29 13.33 -14.45
C CYS A 59 -5.01 13.82 -15.16
N PRO A 60 -4.56 13.17 -16.25
CA PRO A 60 -3.35 13.59 -16.97
C PRO A 60 -3.42 14.98 -17.60
N ARG A 61 -4.62 15.57 -17.68
CA ARG A 61 -4.85 16.90 -18.28
C ARG A 61 -4.75 18.05 -17.29
N CYS A 62 -5.22 17.85 -16.05
CA CYS A 62 -5.39 18.94 -15.09
C CYS A 62 -5.00 18.59 -13.64
N GLY A 63 -4.61 17.34 -13.37
CA GLY A 63 -4.18 16.89 -12.05
C GLY A 63 -5.30 16.60 -11.04
N CYS A 64 -6.58 16.84 -11.37
CA CYS A 64 -7.70 16.54 -10.46
C CYS A 64 -7.88 15.04 -10.26
N ALA A 65 -8.34 14.62 -9.07
CA ALA A 65 -8.61 13.23 -8.76
C ALA A 65 -9.79 12.67 -9.57
N LEU A 66 -9.56 11.54 -10.23
CA LEU A 66 -10.55 10.68 -10.86
C LEU A 66 -10.84 9.53 -9.91
N ASN A 67 -12.07 9.40 -9.43
CA ASN A 67 -12.45 8.39 -8.44
C ASN A 67 -13.35 7.32 -9.07
N PHE A 68 -12.83 6.10 -9.16
CA PHE A 68 -13.57 4.92 -9.63
C PHE A 68 -14.23 4.15 -8.46
N GLY A 69 -14.08 4.63 -7.22
CA GLY A 69 -14.73 4.04 -6.04
C GLY A 69 -14.11 2.72 -5.59
N LYS A 70 -14.87 1.95 -4.81
CA LYS A 70 -14.47 0.64 -4.29
C LYS A 70 -14.94 -0.46 -5.22
N GLY A 71 -14.03 -1.34 -5.65
CA GLY A 71 -14.34 -2.46 -6.54
C GLY A 71 -14.80 -2.02 -7.93
N PRO A 72 -14.02 -1.20 -8.65
CA PRO A 72 -14.38 -0.82 -10.00
C PRO A 72 -14.28 -2.01 -10.96
N HIS A 73 -15.02 -1.91 -12.06
CA HIS A 73 -14.97 -2.86 -13.17
C HIS A 73 -14.10 -2.31 -14.28
N LEU A 74 -13.47 -3.22 -15.04
CA LEU A 74 -12.81 -2.81 -16.27
C LEU A 74 -13.84 -2.17 -17.21
N GLU A 75 -13.38 -1.18 -17.96
CA GLU A 75 -14.18 -0.30 -18.79
C GLU A 75 -15.08 0.71 -18.05
N ASP A 76 -15.06 0.76 -16.71
CA ASP A 76 -15.72 1.86 -15.98
C ASP A 76 -15.20 3.22 -16.46
N GLU A 77 -16.08 4.21 -16.54
CA GLU A 77 -15.78 5.55 -17.02
C GLU A 77 -16.00 6.60 -15.96
N VAL A 78 -15.06 7.53 -15.83
CA VAL A 78 -15.16 8.68 -14.94
C VAL A 78 -14.91 9.95 -15.73
N ARG A 79 -15.84 10.90 -15.62
CA ARG A 79 -15.66 12.27 -16.13
C ARG A 79 -14.89 13.10 -15.13
N CYS A 80 -13.83 13.75 -15.57
CA CYS A 80 -13.10 14.71 -14.74
C CYS A 80 -13.99 15.92 -14.41
N SER A 81 -14.16 16.21 -13.12
CA SER A 81 -14.95 17.35 -12.65
C SER A 81 -14.36 18.72 -13.02
N MET A 82 -13.06 18.78 -13.30
CA MET A 82 -12.37 20.04 -13.60
C MET A 82 -12.28 20.34 -15.10
N CYS A 83 -11.83 19.38 -15.92
CA CYS A 83 -11.62 19.61 -17.36
C CYS A 83 -12.68 18.96 -18.26
N GLY A 84 -13.62 18.21 -17.70
CA GLY A 84 -14.73 17.59 -18.44
C GLY A 84 -14.36 16.37 -19.30
N ASN A 85 -13.07 16.06 -19.48
CA ASN A 85 -12.62 14.88 -20.23
C ASN A 85 -13.05 13.58 -19.52
N VAL A 86 -13.33 12.54 -20.32
CA VAL A 86 -13.76 11.23 -19.83
C VAL A 86 -12.58 10.26 -19.90
N PHE A 87 -12.40 9.48 -18.84
CA PHE A 87 -11.34 8.49 -18.72
C PHE A 87 -11.93 7.13 -18.41
N ARG A 88 -11.41 6.11 -19.08
CA ARG A 88 -11.81 4.72 -18.90
C ARG A 88 -10.76 3.94 -18.11
N LEU A 89 -11.21 3.11 -17.18
CA LEU A 89 -10.37 2.18 -16.43
C LEU A 89 -10.04 0.94 -17.28
N LEU A 90 -8.76 0.59 -17.36
CA LEU A 90 -8.25 -0.57 -18.09
C LEU A 90 -7.31 -1.37 -17.19
N GLU A 91 -7.02 -2.61 -17.55
CA GLU A 91 -5.93 -3.39 -16.95
C GLU A 91 -4.70 -3.36 -17.85
N LYS A 92 -3.52 -3.19 -17.26
CA LYS A 92 -2.24 -3.31 -17.95
C LYS A 92 -1.23 -3.93 -16.99
N ASN A 93 -0.66 -5.07 -17.39
CA ASN A 93 0.35 -5.80 -16.61
C ASN A 93 -0.15 -6.19 -15.19
N GLY A 94 -1.44 -6.52 -15.04
CA GLY A 94 -2.02 -6.90 -13.75
C GLY A 94 -2.28 -5.74 -12.77
N ASP A 95 -2.21 -4.50 -13.25
CA ASP A 95 -2.59 -3.30 -12.49
C ASP A 95 -3.57 -2.43 -13.30
N TYR A 96 -4.29 -1.56 -12.60
CA TYR A 96 -5.19 -0.62 -13.24
C TYR A 96 -4.43 0.52 -13.93
N THR A 97 -4.95 0.96 -15.05
CA THR A 97 -4.51 2.17 -15.75
C THR A 97 -5.72 2.92 -16.32
N ILE A 98 -5.50 4.14 -16.79
CA ILE A 98 -6.57 4.96 -17.39
C ILE A 98 -6.24 5.38 -18.81
N LYS A 99 -7.27 5.47 -19.65
CA LYS A 99 -7.17 5.99 -21.02
C LYS A 99 -8.19 7.10 -21.24
N GLU A 100 -7.74 8.24 -21.76
CA GLU A 100 -8.64 9.30 -22.24
C GLU A 100 -9.42 8.78 -23.45
N ILE A 101 -10.75 8.91 -23.38
CA ILE A 101 -11.65 8.58 -24.48
C ILE A 101 -12.19 9.87 -25.06
N LYS A 102 -11.98 10.02 -26.38
CA LYS A 102 -12.57 11.12 -27.15
C LYS A 102 -14.05 10.79 -27.32
N GLN A 103 -14.91 11.70 -26.87
CA GLN A 103 -16.33 11.66 -27.22
C GLN A 103 -16.51 12.00 -28.70
#